data_AF-A0A838D6A2-F1
#
_entry.id   AF-A0A838D6A2-F1
#
_cell.length_a   1.000
_cell.length_b   1.000
_cell.length_c   1.000
_cell.angle_alpha   90.00
_cell.angle_beta   90.00
_cell.angle_gamma   90.00
#
_symmetry.space_group_name_H-M   'P 1'
#
loop_
_entity.id
_entity.type
_entity.pdbx_description
1 polymer ?
#
loop_
_entity_poly.entity_id
_entity_poly.type
_entity_poly.pdbx_seq_one_letter_code
_entity_poly.pdbx_strand_id
1 'polypeptide(L)'
;MEKESGRDMLGNELLKFFTIQNLRAESGEISTETIKNYLKPIKLFCEMNRITINWKIISKRIKKGNRYSSDRAPSPDEIRALLSYTDRRVKPIVLIMISCGMRVSSWAYLKWGHIIPKIGKDVVIAAKIKIFNTKTNRYYDSYITPESYQAIKEYMDFRESFGEKIT
;
A
#
# COMPACT_ATOMS: atom_id res chain seq x y z
N MET A 1 -46.68 -7.66 -9.61
CA MET A 1 -46.60 -8.15 -8.22
C MET A 1 -45.35 -9.01 -7.96
N GLU A 2 -44.79 -9.74 -8.93
CA GLU A 2 -43.56 -10.56 -8.68
C GLU A 2 -42.27 -9.76 -8.40
N LYS A 3 -42.13 -8.56 -8.99
CA LYS A 3 -40.90 -7.75 -8.86
C LYS A 3 -40.67 -7.15 -7.46
N GLU A 4 -41.71 -7.01 -6.64
CA GLU A 4 -41.58 -6.51 -5.26
C GLU A 4 -41.15 -7.62 -4.31
N SER A 5 -41.70 -8.83 -4.46
CA SER A 5 -41.34 -10.01 -3.66
C SER A 5 -39.85 -10.38 -3.79
N GLY A 6 -39.29 -10.33 -5.01
CA GLY A 6 -37.87 -10.62 -5.25
C GLY A 6 -36.89 -9.57 -4.69
N ARG A 7 -37.33 -8.30 -4.57
CA ARG A 7 -36.48 -7.21 -4.04
C ARG A 7 -36.37 -7.28 -2.52
N ASP A 8 -37.48 -7.56 -1.83
CA ASP A 8 -37.48 -7.78 -0.39
C ASP A 8 -36.71 -9.05 -0.02
N MET A 9 -36.79 -10.09 -0.85
CA MET A 9 -36.00 -11.31 -0.69
C MET A 9 -34.48 -11.02 -0.73
N LEU A 10 -34.01 -10.27 -1.73
CA LEU A 10 -32.59 -9.91 -1.84
C LEU A 10 -32.10 -9.07 -0.64
N GLY A 11 -32.90 -8.09 -0.22
CA GLY A 11 -32.60 -7.31 0.98
C GLY A 11 -32.42 -8.18 2.22
N ASN A 12 -33.34 -9.13 2.42
CA ASN A 12 -33.30 -10.07 3.55
C ASN A 12 -32.08 -11.02 3.48
N GLU A 13 -31.73 -11.53 2.29
CA GLU A 13 -30.54 -12.38 2.13
C GLU A 13 -29.25 -11.61 2.37
N LEU A 14 -29.16 -10.36 1.92
CA LEU A 14 -28.02 -9.49 2.25
C LEU A 14 -27.90 -9.23 3.75
N LEU A 15 -29.03 -9.02 4.44
CA LEU A 15 -29.05 -8.85 5.90
C LEU A 15 -28.56 -10.10 6.63
N LYS A 16 -28.97 -11.30 6.19
CA LYS A 16 -28.46 -12.57 6.72
C LYS A 16 -26.96 -12.69 6.48
N PHE A 17 -26.50 -12.43 5.25
CA PHE A 17 -25.09 -12.48 4.89
C PHE A 17 -24.23 -11.57 5.78
N PHE A 18 -24.59 -10.28 5.92
CA PHE A 18 -23.81 -9.35 6.76
C PHE A 18 -23.91 -9.65 8.25
N THR A 19 -25.00 -10.27 8.71
CA THR A 19 -25.10 -10.76 10.09
C THR A 19 -24.09 -11.87 10.35
N ILE A 20 -23.95 -12.83 9.43
CA ILE A 20 -22.92 -13.88 9.51
C ILE A 20 -21.52 -13.27 9.50
N GLN A 21 -21.24 -12.31 8.61
CA GLN A 21 -19.92 -11.67 8.57
C GLN A 21 -19.60 -10.89 9.86
N ASN A 22 -20.60 -10.26 10.50
CA ASN A 22 -20.38 -9.62 11.80
C ASN A 22 -20.01 -10.62 12.89
N LEU A 23 -20.66 -11.79 12.95
CA LEU A 23 -20.31 -12.86 13.90
C LEU A 23 -18.87 -13.36 13.68
N ARG A 24 -18.45 -13.45 12.42
CA ARG A 24 -17.06 -13.77 12.06
C ARG A 24 -16.07 -12.68 12.48
N ALA A 25 -16.47 -11.42 12.45
CA ALA A 25 -15.63 -10.34 12.97
C ALA A 25 -15.58 -10.32 14.50
N GLU A 26 -16.66 -10.69 15.19
CA GLU A 26 -16.71 -10.81 16.65
C GLU A 26 -15.85 -11.96 17.17
N SER A 27 -15.85 -13.08 16.46
CA SER A 27 -14.99 -14.23 16.75
C SER A 27 -13.52 -14.01 16.34
N GLY A 28 -13.21 -12.89 15.68
CA GLY A 28 -11.85 -12.55 15.25
C GLY A 28 -11.38 -13.26 13.98
N GLU A 29 -12.24 -14.04 13.30
CA GLU A 29 -11.89 -14.69 12.03
C GLU A 29 -11.60 -13.68 10.91
N ILE A 30 -12.29 -12.53 10.91
CA ILE A 30 -12.11 -11.48 9.92
C ILE A 30 -12.07 -10.10 10.57
N SER A 31 -11.41 -9.15 9.90
CA SER A 31 -11.50 -7.75 10.30
C SER A 31 -12.87 -7.15 9.94
N THR A 32 -13.32 -6.16 10.71
CA THR A 32 -14.50 -5.36 10.36
C THR A 32 -14.36 -4.61 9.02
N GLU A 33 -13.14 -4.32 8.57
CA GLU A 33 -12.91 -3.67 7.28
C GLU A 33 -13.17 -4.65 6.12
N THR A 34 -12.89 -5.94 6.34
CA THR A 34 -13.23 -7.02 5.39
C THR A 34 -14.72 -7.02 5.08
N ILE A 35 -15.59 -6.80 6.09
CA ILE A 35 -17.04 -6.72 5.89
C ILE A 35 -17.41 -5.57 4.93
N LYS A 36 -16.79 -4.40 5.09
CA LYS A 36 -17.01 -3.27 4.17
C LYS A 36 -16.49 -3.57 2.77
N ASN A 37 -15.40 -4.33 2.66
CA ASN A 37 -14.87 -4.78 1.38
C ASN A 37 -15.80 -5.76 0.66
N TYR A 38 -16.66 -6.51 1.36
CA TYR A 38 -17.76 -7.25 0.73
C TYR A 38 -18.91 -6.35 0.29
N LEU A 39 -19.24 -5.31 1.07
CA LEU A 39 -20.33 -4.39 0.72
C LEU A 39 -20.05 -3.62 -0.58
N LYS A 40 -18.81 -3.15 -0.78
CA LYS A 40 -18.41 -2.35 -1.95
C LYS A 40 -18.78 -3.00 -3.30
N PRO A 41 -18.35 -4.25 -3.62
CA PRO A 41 -18.66 -4.89 -4.89
C PRO A 41 -20.15 -5.25 -5.02
N ILE A 42 -20.82 -5.69 -3.95
CA ILE A 42 -22.26 -6.00 -3.98
C ILE A 42 -23.07 -4.74 -4.33
N LYS A 43 -22.73 -3.62 -3.68
CA LYS A 43 -23.37 -2.33 -3.94
C LYS A 43 -23.12 -1.88 -5.38
N LEU A 44 -21.88 -1.96 -5.86
CA LEU A 44 -21.53 -1.63 -7.25
C LEU A 44 -22.32 -2.50 -8.24
N PHE A 45 -22.40 -3.80 -8.01
CA PHE A 45 -23.17 -4.73 -8.85
C PHE A 45 -24.64 -4.33 -8.93
N CYS A 46 -25.28 -4.08 -7.79
CA CYS A 46 -26.68 -3.65 -7.77
C CYS A 46 -26.90 -2.29 -8.45
N GLU A 47 -25.99 -1.33 -8.27
CA GLU A 47 -26.05 -0.01 -8.92
C GLU A 47 -25.92 -0.14 -10.45
N MET A 48 -24.93 -0.91 -10.93
CA MET A 48 -24.74 -1.17 -12.37
C MET A 48 -25.94 -1.88 -13.01
N ASN A 49 -26.64 -2.73 -12.24
CA ASN A 49 -27.82 -3.47 -12.70
C ASN A 49 -29.15 -2.78 -12.37
N ARG A 50 -29.15 -1.53 -11.89
CA ARG A 50 -30.35 -0.76 -11.54
C ARG A 50 -31.27 -1.47 -10.53
N ILE A 51 -30.68 -2.23 -9.60
CA ILE A 51 -31.38 -2.91 -8.52
C ILE A 51 -31.51 -1.94 -7.34
N THR A 52 -32.74 -1.49 -7.06
CA THR A 52 -33.01 -0.57 -5.96
C THR A 52 -33.05 -1.31 -4.63
N ILE A 53 -32.11 -1.00 -3.73
CA ILE A 53 -32.02 -1.56 -2.37
C ILE A 53 -31.85 -0.41 -1.37
N ASN A 54 -32.48 -0.54 -0.20
CA ASN A 54 -32.28 0.43 0.88
C ASN A 54 -30.94 0.21 1.62
N TRP A 55 -29.85 0.71 1.02
CA TRP A 55 -28.50 0.61 1.57
C TRP A 55 -28.33 1.24 2.96
N LYS A 56 -29.19 2.17 3.37
CA LYS A 56 -29.14 2.77 4.71
C LYS A 56 -29.43 1.74 5.79
N ILE A 57 -30.33 0.78 5.53
CA ILE A 57 -30.65 -0.30 6.46
C ILE A 57 -29.47 -1.27 6.57
N ILE A 58 -28.93 -1.70 5.43
CA ILE A 58 -27.81 -2.65 5.37
C ILE A 58 -26.55 -2.06 6.03
N SER A 59 -26.20 -0.82 5.70
CA SER A 59 -25.00 -0.17 6.24
C SER A 59 -25.06 0.08 7.75
N LYS A 60 -26.24 0.33 8.32
CA LYS A 60 -26.41 0.47 9.79
C LYS A 60 -26.15 -0.83 10.54
N ARG A 61 -26.32 -1.98 9.90
CA ARG A 61 -26.11 -3.30 10.51
C ARG A 61 -24.65 -3.76 10.45
N ILE A 62 -23.82 -3.15 9.62
CA ILE A 62 -22.39 -3.45 9.56
C ILE A 62 -21.69 -2.78 10.74
N LYS A 63 -21.01 -3.57 11.58
CA LYS A 63 -20.26 -3.02 12.72
C LYS A 63 -19.12 -2.11 12.23
N LYS A 64 -18.96 -0.98 12.90
CA LYS A 64 -17.82 -0.08 12.65
C LYS A 64 -16.62 -0.60 13.45
N GLY A 65 -15.54 -0.93 12.74
CA GLY A 65 -14.26 -1.22 13.37
C GLY A 65 -13.55 -0.01 13.93
N ASN A 66 -12.64 -0.25 14.87
CA ASN A 66 -11.61 0.72 15.25
C ASN A 66 -10.75 1.03 14.02
N ARG A 67 -10.50 2.33 13.81
CA ARG A 67 -9.88 2.88 12.59
C ARG A 67 -8.36 2.89 12.59
N TYR A 68 -7.72 2.40 13.66
CA TYR A 68 -6.30 2.59 13.89
C TYR A 68 -5.59 1.25 13.90
N SER A 69 -4.68 1.04 12.95
CA SER A 69 -3.60 0.07 13.13
C SER A 69 -2.62 0.69 14.13
N SER A 70 -2.18 -0.08 15.12
CA SER A 70 -1.13 0.33 16.05
C SER A 70 0.25 0.16 15.40
N ASP A 71 0.43 0.71 14.21
CA ASP A 71 1.69 0.61 13.47
C ASP A 71 2.71 1.57 14.10
N ARG A 72 3.85 1.03 14.54
CA ARG A 72 4.98 1.78 15.09
C ARG A 72 6.06 1.92 14.01
N ALA A 73 6.69 3.10 13.94
CA ALA A 73 7.93 3.24 13.18
C ALA A 73 9.06 2.38 13.81
N PRO A 74 9.95 1.79 13.00
CA PRO A 74 11.07 1.01 13.52
C PRO A 74 12.02 1.89 14.37
N SER A 75 12.62 1.29 15.39
CA SER A 75 13.64 1.95 16.21
C SER A 75 14.97 2.03 15.46
N PRO A 76 15.87 2.96 15.85
CA PRO A 76 17.21 3.00 15.29
C PRO A 76 17.98 1.67 15.40
N ASP A 77 17.78 0.90 16.46
CA ASP A 77 18.43 -0.41 16.64
C ASP A 77 17.90 -1.47 15.70
N GLU A 78 16.57 -1.51 15.47
CA GLU A 78 15.96 -2.38 14.48
C GLU A 78 16.45 -2.05 13.06
N ILE A 79 16.61 -0.75 12.75
CA ILE A 79 17.18 -0.30 11.48
C ILE A 79 18.64 -0.77 11.36
N ARG A 80 19.47 -0.60 12.39
CA ARG A 80 20.86 -1.09 12.39
C ARG A 80 20.95 -2.60 12.17
N ALA A 81 20.06 -3.37 12.79
CA ALA A 81 19.99 -4.82 12.61
C ALA A 81 19.59 -5.21 11.16
N LEU A 82 18.74 -4.43 10.49
CA LEU A 82 18.43 -4.65 9.07
C LEU A 82 19.61 -4.29 8.17
N LEU A 83 20.36 -3.24 8.50
CA LEU A 83 21.52 -2.79 7.72
C LEU A 83 22.74 -3.70 7.89
N SER A 84 22.84 -4.47 8.98
CA SER A 84 23.91 -5.46 9.19
C SER A 84 23.69 -6.78 8.45
N TYR A 85 22.55 -6.95 7.77
CA TYR A 85 22.25 -8.14 6.99
C TYR A 85 23.23 -8.29 5.82
N THR A 86 23.73 -9.51 5.60
CA THR A 86 24.85 -9.78 4.68
C THR A 86 24.51 -9.53 3.21
N ASP A 87 23.24 -9.60 2.83
CA ASP A 87 22.82 -9.35 1.45
C ASP A 87 22.93 -7.85 1.08
N ARG A 88 23.79 -7.57 0.10
CA ARG A 88 24.05 -6.22 -0.42
C ARG A 88 22.80 -5.50 -0.93
N ARG A 89 21.73 -6.23 -1.27
CA ARG A 89 20.45 -5.67 -1.75
C ARG A 89 19.61 -5.05 -0.63
N VAL A 90 19.75 -5.54 0.60
CA VAL A 90 18.87 -5.13 1.71
C VAL A 90 19.16 -3.70 2.14
N LYS A 91 20.45 -3.37 2.30
CA LYS A 91 20.92 -2.03 2.69
C LYS A 91 20.32 -0.89 1.84
N PRO A 92 20.44 -0.87 0.50
CA PRO A 92 19.88 0.20 -0.32
C PRO A 92 18.34 0.24 -0.26
N ILE A 93 17.65 -0.92 -0.19
CA ILE A 93 16.19 -0.97 -0.08
C ILE A 93 15.71 -0.29 1.20
N VAL A 94 16.30 -0.65 2.34
CA VAL A 94 15.95 -0.11 3.66
C VAL A 94 16.20 1.40 3.70
N LEU A 95 17.38 1.84 3.25
CA LEU A 95 17.74 3.26 3.26
C LEU A 95 16.86 4.11 2.34
N ILE A 96 16.46 3.61 1.16
CA ILE A 96 15.51 4.32 0.30
C ILE A 96 14.17 4.48 1.02
N MET A 97 13.60 3.39 1.53
CA MET A 97 12.26 3.40 2.15
C MET A 97 12.17 4.34 3.34
N ILE A 98 13.20 4.34 4.20
CA ILE A 98 13.25 5.21 5.37
C ILE A 98 13.45 6.68 4.97
N SER A 99 14.26 6.95 3.94
CA SER A 99 14.61 8.32 3.57
C SER A 99 13.53 9.04 2.76
N CYS A 100 12.96 8.40 1.73
CA CYS A 100 12.02 9.06 0.83
C CYS A 100 10.54 8.82 1.16
N GLY A 101 10.25 7.88 2.07
CA GLY A 101 8.89 7.55 2.52
C GLY A 101 7.98 7.02 1.39
N MET A 102 8.54 6.40 0.37
CA MET A 102 7.75 5.88 -0.75
C MET A 102 6.97 4.62 -0.37
N ARG A 103 5.87 4.37 -1.09
CA ARG A 103 5.12 3.12 -0.91
C ARG A 103 5.81 1.97 -1.62
N VAL A 104 5.63 0.75 -1.09
CA VAL A 104 6.24 -0.47 -1.67
C VAL A 104 5.86 -0.69 -3.14
N SER A 105 4.63 -0.34 -3.53
CA SER A 105 4.16 -0.50 -4.91
C SER A 105 4.88 0.41 -5.92
N SER A 106 5.56 1.46 -5.45
CA SER A 106 6.32 2.36 -6.31
C SER A 106 7.64 1.75 -6.77
N TRP A 107 8.18 0.73 -6.09
CA TRP A 107 9.44 0.06 -6.47
C TRP A 107 9.42 -0.48 -7.90
N ALA A 108 8.29 -1.04 -8.34
CA ALA A 108 8.14 -1.64 -9.67
C ALA A 108 8.37 -0.64 -10.83
N TYR A 109 8.33 0.66 -10.55
CA TYR A 109 8.48 1.73 -11.54
C TYR A 109 9.74 2.57 -11.32
N LEU A 110 10.53 2.26 -10.29
CA LEU A 110 11.76 2.97 -9.99
C LEU A 110 12.88 2.50 -10.92
N LYS A 111 13.53 3.45 -11.59
CA LYS A 111 14.68 3.21 -12.48
C LYS A 111 15.89 3.94 -11.94
N TRP A 112 17.08 3.49 -12.32
CA TRP A 112 18.33 4.14 -11.89
C TRP A 112 18.37 5.62 -12.28
N GLY A 113 17.99 5.95 -13.52
CA GLY A 113 17.89 7.34 -14.00
C GLY A 113 16.84 8.22 -13.29
N HIS A 114 16.02 7.68 -12.39
CA HIS A 114 15.11 8.48 -11.56
C HIS A 114 15.79 9.07 -10.32
N ILE A 115 17.02 8.65 -10.01
CA ILE A 115 17.79 9.11 -8.86
C ILE A 115 18.86 10.08 -9.36
N ILE A 116 18.76 11.33 -8.95
CA ILE A 116 19.63 12.41 -9.41
C ILE A 116 20.36 12.98 -8.19
N PRO A 117 21.68 12.75 -8.04
CA PRO A 117 22.44 13.31 -6.94
C PRO A 117 22.48 14.84 -7.01
N LYS A 118 22.51 15.47 -5.84
CA LYS A 118 22.78 16.89 -5.67
C LYS A 118 24.14 17.02 -5.01
N ILE A 119 25.04 17.69 -5.71
CA ILE A 119 26.44 17.86 -5.30
C ILE A 119 26.60 19.29 -4.80
N GLY A 120 27.21 19.45 -3.63
CA GLY A 120 27.62 20.73 -3.08
C GLY A 120 29.04 20.61 -2.54
N LYS A 121 29.93 21.55 -2.93
CA LYS A 121 31.35 21.53 -2.54
C LYS A 121 32.01 20.15 -2.77
N ASP A 122 31.78 19.56 -3.94
CA ASP A 122 32.29 18.24 -4.35
C ASP A 122 31.81 17.04 -3.54
N VAL A 123 30.83 17.22 -2.66
CA VAL A 123 30.21 16.14 -1.86
C VAL A 123 28.74 16.00 -2.23
N VAL A 124 28.23 14.76 -2.24
CA VAL A 124 26.79 14.51 -2.39
C VAL A 124 26.07 14.93 -1.11
N ILE A 125 25.25 15.97 -1.20
CA ILE A 125 24.49 16.53 -0.07
C ILE A 125 23.11 15.89 0.09
N ALA A 126 22.54 15.39 -1.00
CA ALA A 126 21.27 14.66 -1.06
C ALA A 126 21.13 14.07 -2.47
N ALA A 127 20.13 13.21 -2.69
CA ALA A 127 19.69 12.90 -4.04
C ALA A 127 18.17 13.09 -4.18
N LYS A 128 17.76 13.62 -5.32
CA LYS A 128 16.36 13.72 -5.73
C LYS A 128 15.93 12.38 -6.31
N ILE A 129 14.79 11.86 -5.90
CA ILE A 129 14.21 10.62 -6.43
C ILE A 129 12.83 10.90 -7.03
N LYS A 130 12.61 10.45 -8.27
CA LYS A 130 11.32 10.55 -8.96
C LYS A 130 10.51 9.26 -8.75
N ILE A 131 9.38 9.37 -8.06
CA ILE A 131 8.58 8.23 -7.61
C ILE A 131 7.23 8.21 -8.34
N PHE A 132 6.82 7.03 -8.82
CA PHE A 132 5.51 6.83 -9.43
C PHE A 132 4.45 6.50 -8.38
N ASN A 133 3.35 7.25 -8.34
CA ASN A 133 2.20 6.94 -7.51
C ASN A 133 1.17 6.12 -8.30
N THR A 134 1.07 4.83 -7.97
CA THR A 134 0.17 3.86 -8.62
C THR A 134 -1.31 4.17 -8.44
N LYS A 135 -1.69 4.96 -7.43
CA LYS A 135 -3.09 5.34 -7.20
C LYS A 135 -3.51 6.53 -8.07
N THR A 136 -2.62 7.48 -8.29
CA THR A 136 -2.91 8.70 -9.04
C THR A 136 -2.37 8.67 -10.48
N ASN A 137 -1.60 7.64 -10.83
CA ASN A 137 -0.87 7.52 -12.09
C ASN A 137 -0.01 8.74 -12.41
N ARG A 138 0.63 9.34 -11.39
CA ARG A 138 1.48 10.53 -11.53
C ARG A 138 2.82 10.34 -10.85
N TYR A 139 3.85 10.96 -11.40
CA TYR A 139 5.14 11.07 -10.74
C TYR A 139 5.12 12.22 -9.73
N TYR A 140 5.84 12.04 -8.63
CA TYR A 140 6.16 13.09 -7.68
C TYR A 140 7.62 12.98 -7.29
N ASP A 141 8.17 14.08 -6.80
CA ASP A 141 9.56 14.16 -6.38
C ASP A 141 9.66 13.98 -4.85
N SER A 142 10.67 13.24 -4.42
CA SER A 142 11.09 13.13 -3.02
C SER A 142 12.62 13.20 -2.95
N TYR A 143 13.16 13.04 -1.75
CA TYR A 143 14.59 13.12 -1.49
C TYR A 143 15.08 11.93 -0.67
N ILE A 144 16.32 11.55 -0.91
CA ILE A 144 17.05 10.56 -0.12
C ILE A 144 18.33 11.18 0.44
N THR A 145 18.80 10.63 1.57
CA THR A 145 20.03 11.08 2.22
C THR A 145 21.28 10.67 1.41
N PRO A 146 22.44 11.30 1.66
CA PRO A 146 23.71 10.90 1.03
C PRO A 146 24.07 9.43 1.22
N GLU A 147 23.86 8.89 2.43
CA GLU A 147 24.17 7.49 2.77
C GLU A 147 23.31 6.52 1.97
N SER A 148 22.04 6.88 1.76
CA SER A 148 21.11 6.13 0.91
C SER A 148 21.58 6.13 -0.54
N TYR A 149 21.93 7.31 -1.09
CA TYR A 149 22.46 7.43 -2.44
C TYR A 149 23.73 6.57 -2.63
N GLN A 150 24.67 6.66 -1.69
CA GLN A 150 25.92 5.93 -1.74
C GLN A 150 25.71 4.41 -1.71
N ALA A 151 24.81 3.91 -0.85
CA ALA A 151 24.48 2.48 -0.81
C ALA A 151 23.85 1.98 -2.13
N ILE A 152 23.04 2.81 -2.79
CA ILE A 152 22.46 2.46 -4.10
C ILE A 152 23.56 2.45 -5.16
N LYS A 153 24.43 3.46 -5.15
CA LYS A 153 25.56 3.55 -6.08
C LYS A 153 26.47 2.33 -5.96
N GLU A 154 26.87 1.95 -4.75
CA GLU A 154 27.65 0.74 -4.48
C GLU A 154 26.99 -0.53 -5.04
N TYR A 155 25.66 -0.63 -4.93
CA TYR A 155 24.91 -1.76 -5.47
C TYR A 155 24.86 -1.75 -7.01
N MET A 156 24.73 -0.58 -7.63
CA MET A 156 24.77 -0.45 -9.09
C MET A 156 26.18 -0.72 -9.63
N ASP A 157 27.21 -0.12 -9.05
CA ASP A 157 28.61 -0.36 -9.41
C ASP A 157 28.97 -1.86 -9.29
N PHE A 158 28.45 -2.54 -8.25
CA PHE A 158 28.57 -3.99 -8.12
C PHE A 158 27.92 -4.73 -9.30
N ARG A 159 26.69 -4.41 -9.68
CA ARG A 159 26.01 -5.07 -10.83
C ARG A 159 26.72 -4.82 -12.14
N GLU A 160 27.21 -3.60 -12.36
CA GLU A 160 28.00 -3.25 -13.54
C GLU A 160 29.31 -4.05 -13.60
N SER A 161 29.95 -4.32 -12.46
CA SER A 161 31.16 -5.16 -12.41
C SER A 161 30.95 -6.61 -12.88
N PHE A 162 29.72 -7.12 -12.87
CA PHE A 162 29.36 -8.42 -13.46
C PHE A 162 28.96 -8.33 -14.93
N GLY A 163 29.14 -7.18 -15.57
CA GLY A 163 28.84 -6.95 -16.99
C GLY A 163 27.39 -6.61 -17.29
N GLU A 164 26.57 -6.31 -16.28
CA GLU A 164 25.20 -5.83 -16.50
C GLU A 164 25.22 -4.40 -17.06
N LYS A 165 24.50 -4.15 -18.16
CA LYS A 165 24.26 -2.79 -18.65
C LYS A 165 23.17 -2.13 -17.82
N ILE A 166 23.56 -1.16 -16.99
CA ILE A 166 22.62 -0.40 -16.15
C ILE A 166 22.04 0.75 -16.97
N THR A 167 20.78 0.63 -17.36
CA THR A 167 19.98 1.68 -18.04
C THR A 167 18.91 2.26 -17.13
#